data_AF-K1U3K3-F1
#
_entry.id   AF-K1U3K3-F1
#
_cell.length_a   1.000
_cell.length_b   1.000
_cell.length_c   1.000
_cell.angle_alpha   90.00
_cell.angle_beta   90.00
_cell.angle_gamma   90.00
#
_symmetry.space_group_name_H-M   'P 1'
#
loop_
_entity.id
_entity.type
_entity.pdbx_description
1 polymer ?
#
loop_
_entity_poly.entity_id
_entity_poly.type
_entity_poly.pdbx_seq_one_letter_code
_entity_poly.pdbx_strand_id
1 'polypeptide(L)' 'MKGDKIMSNNKITCSFTVDSDIYNAYKSIVVKGGENVKGNLIRYMLNVINYETPNADTISAIKEVEELKKKSKQKNLCFI' A
#
# COMPACT_ATOMS: atom_id res chain seq x y z
N MET A 1 15.34 -41.38 7.23
CA MET A 1 15.26 -40.06 7.91
C MET A 1 16.59 -39.36 7.63
N LYS A 2 16.70 -38.18 7.03
CA LYS A 2 15.86 -36.97 7.08
C LYS A 2 15.69 -36.42 5.66
N GLY A 3 14.45 -36.08 5.31
CA GLY A 3 14.21 -35.17 4.19
C GLY A 3 14.39 -33.76 4.74
N ASP A 4 15.44 -33.08 4.31
CA ASP A 4 15.60 -31.66 4.59
C ASP A 4 14.50 -30.92 3.83
N LYS A 5 13.49 -30.47 4.58
CA LYS A 5 12.43 -29.60 4.10
C LYS A 5 13.09 -28.29 3.65
N ILE A 6 13.29 -28.11 2.34
CA ILE A 6 13.61 -26.82 1.74
C ILE A 6 12.42 -25.90 2.05
N MET A 7 12.50 -25.12 3.13
CA MET A 7 11.66 -23.94 3.28
C MET A 7 12.16 -22.97 2.21
N SER A 8 11.39 -22.78 1.14
CA SER A 8 11.60 -21.67 0.24
C SER A 8 11.48 -20.37 1.05
N ASN A 9 12.61 -19.80 1.43
CA ASN A 9 12.71 -18.50 2.07
C ASN A 9 12.32 -17.44 1.04
N ASN A 10 11.02 -17.32 0.73
CA ASN A 10 10.47 -16.38 -0.25
C ASN A 10 10.41 -14.94 0.30
N LYS A 11 11.45 -14.56 1.05
CA LYS A 11 11.65 -13.25 1.67
C LYS A 11 12.89 -12.63 1.07
N ILE A 12 12.78 -11.37 0.68
CA ILE A 12 13.87 -10.58 0.10
C ILE A 12 14.20 -9.46 1.09
N THR A 13 15.49 -9.15 1.22
CA THR A 13 15.94 -7.99 1.98
C THR A 13 16.12 -6.82 1.03
N CYS A 14 15.44 -5.70 1.30
CA CYS A 14 15.63 -4.45 0.58
C CYS A 14 16.53 -3.54 1.41
N SER A 15 17.68 -3.17 0.87
CA SER A 15 18.62 -2.22 1.46
C SER A 15 18.75 -1.01 0.54
N PHE A 16 18.55 0.17 1.09
CA PHE A 16 18.69 1.43 0.36
C PHE A 16 19.15 2.53 1.32
N THR A 17 19.80 3.55 0.77
CA THR A 17 20.24 4.72 1.53
C THR A 17 19.29 5.87 1.26
N VAL A 18 18.94 6.61 2.31
CA VAL A 18 18.12 7.83 2.22
C VAL A 18 18.84 8.90 3.01
N ASP A 19 18.70 10.15 2.57
CA ASP A 19 19.11 11.30 3.35
C ASP A 19 18.43 11.31 4.74
N SER A 20 19.19 11.69 5.77
CA SER A 20 18.73 11.66 7.15
C SER A 20 17.53 12.58 7.37
N ASP A 21 17.54 13.78 6.78
CA ASP A 21 16.49 14.77 6.99
C ASP A 21 15.19 14.32 6.32
N ILE A 22 15.29 13.71 5.14
CA ILE A 22 14.15 13.10 4.44
C ILE A 22 13.54 11.98 5.29
N TYR A 23 14.37 11.06 5.79
CA TYR A 23 13.88 9.93 6.58
C TYR A 23 13.23 10.40 7.89
N ASN A 24 13.83 11.36 8.57
CA ASN A 24 13.32 11.89 9.84
C ASN A 24 12.00 12.64 9.65
N ALA A 25 11.87 13.44 8.59
CA ALA A 25 10.62 14.09 8.23
C ALA A 25 9.50 13.08 7.95
N TYR A 26 9.78 12.09 7.09
CA TYR A 26 8.84 11.01 6.77
C TYR A 26 8.44 10.21 8.02
N LYS A 27 9.41 9.79 8.83
CA LYS A 27 9.17 9.07 10.09
C LYS A 27 8.27 9.86 11.03
N SER A 28 8.49 11.17 11.19
CA SER A 28 7.68 12.05 12.02
C SER A 28 6.21 12.04 11.60
N ILE A 29 5.94 12.11 10.28
CA ILE A 29 4.58 12.09 9.73
C ILE A 29 3.90 10.73 9.99
N VAL A 30 4.58 9.63 9.64
CA VAL A 30 4.03 8.27 9.78
C VAL A 30 3.72 7.94 11.24
N VAL A 31 4.62 8.29 12.16
CA VAL A 31 4.44 8.02 13.60
C VAL A 31 3.35 8.91 14.19
N LYS A 32 3.23 10.17 13.76
CA LYS A 32 2.10 11.04 14.15
C LYS A 32 0.74 10.45 13.74
N GLY A 33 0.69 9.73 12.62
CA GLY A 33 -0.48 8.98 12.15
C GLY A 33 -0.72 7.64 12.86
N GLY A 34 0.11 7.27 13.85
CA GLY A 34 -0.01 5.99 14.57
C GLY A 34 0.51 4.77 13.81
N GLU A 35 1.18 4.97 12.67
CA GLU A 35 1.76 3.88 11.88
C GLU A 35 3.26 3.74 12.12
N ASN A 36 3.83 2.61 11.70
CA ASN A 36 5.28 2.40 11.71
C ASN A 36 5.84 2.47 10.27
N VAL A 37 7.05 3.00 10.13
CA VAL A 37 7.71 3.22 8.83
C VAL A 37 7.75 1.96 7.98
N LYS A 38 8.17 0.82 8.56
CA LYS A 38 8.25 -0.45 7.82
C LYS A 38 6.88 -0.88 7.29
N GLY A 39 5.86 -0.85 8.13
CA GLY A 39 4.49 -1.22 7.77
C GLY A 39 3.92 -0.28 6.69
N ASN A 40 4.22 1.01 6.78
CA ASN A 40 3.79 1.98 5.78
C ASN A 40 4.43 1.72 4.40
N LEU A 41 5.75 1.43 4.34
CA LEU A 41 6.43 1.04 3.10
C LEU A 41 5.86 -0.25 2.49
N ILE A 42 5.59 -1.27 3.31
CA ILE A 42 4.98 -2.53 2.84
C ILE A 42 3.56 -2.30 2.33
N ARG A 43 2.77 -1.47 3.03
CA ARG A 43 1.42 -1.07 2.58
C ARG A 43 1.49 -0.39 1.21
N TYR A 44 2.46 0.50 1.01
CA TYR A 44 2.66 1.14 -0.28
C TYR A 44 2.94 0.12 -1.39
N MET A 45 3.86 -0.83 -1.17
CA MET A 45 4.15 -1.90 -2.12
C MET A 45 2.90 -2.73 -2.46
N LEU A 46 2.09 -3.08 -1.45
CA LEU A 46 0.84 -3.81 -1.65
C LEU A 46 -0.18 -3.00 -2.46
N ASN A 47 -0.29 -1.69 -2.23
CA ASN A 47 -1.17 -0.83 -3.00
C ASN A 47 -0.73 -0.76 -4.46
N VAL A 48 0.58 -0.59 -4.73
CA VAL A 48 1.11 -0.60 -6.09
C VAL A 48 0.77 -1.90 -6.82
N ILE A 49 0.87 -3.04 -6.13
CA ILE A 49 0.48 -4.35 -6.68
C ILE A 49 -1.03 -4.42 -6.94
N ASN A 50 -1.86 -4.04 -5.97
CA ASN A 50 -3.31 -4.17 -6.04
C ASN A 50 -3.95 -3.24 -7.11
N TYR A 51 -3.35 -2.07 -7.33
CA TYR A 51 -3.84 -1.08 -8.29
C TYR A 51 -3.05 -1.07 -9.60
N GLU A 52 -2.03 -1.94 -9.73
CA GLU A 52 -1.09 -1.99 -10.86
C GLU A 52 -0.55 -0.62 -11.28
N THR A 53 -0.45 0.31 -10.32
CA THR A 53 -0.17 1.73 -10.57
C THR A 53 0.89 2.21 -9.57
N PRO A 54 2.02 2.76 -10.04
CA PRO A 54 3.17 3.09 -9.19
C PRO A 54 3.04 4.42 -8.42
N ASN A 55 1.96 5.19 -8.57
CA ASN A 55 1.83 6.53 -7.98
C ASN A 55 0.68 6.63 -6.96
N ALA A 56 0.99 7.05 -5.73
CA ALA A 56 0.03 7.28 -4.64
C ALA A 56 -1.08 8.30 -4.99
N ASP A 57 -0.75 9.33 -5.77
CA ASP A 57 -1.71 10.39 -6.10
C ASP A 57 -2.84 9.89 -7.01
N THR A 58 -2.57 8.87 -7.83
CA THR A 58 -3.56 8.25 -8.70
C THR A 58 -4.50 7.30 -7.93
N ILE A 59 -4.04 6.72 -6.82
CA ILE A 59 -4.79 5.70 -6.06
C ILE A 59 -5.96 6.32 -5.28
N SER A 60 -5.74 7.46 -4.62
CA SER A 60 -6.83 8.19 -3.94
C SER A 60 -7.90 8.66 -4.93
N ALA A 61 -7.48 9.16 -6.10
CA ALA A 61 -8.39 9.58 -7.16
C ALA A 61 -9.19 8.41 -7.74
N ILE A 62 -8.58 7.23 -7.96
CA ILE A 62 -9.28 6.03 -8.42
C ILE A 62 -10.31 5.57 -7.38
N LYS A 63 -9.94 5.55 -6.09
CA LYS A 63 -10.85 5.09 -5.03
C LYS A 63 -12.08 5.99 -4.89
N GLU A 64 -11.91 7.31 -4.95
CA GLU A 64 -13.04 8.25 -4.94
C GLU A 64 -13.95 8.02 -6.16
N VAL A 65 -13.38 7.83 -7.35
CA VAL A 65 -14.15 7.52 -8.57
C VAL A 65 -14.90 6.18 -8.47
N GLU A 66 -14.32 5.15 -7.86
CA GLU A 66 -15.00 3.87 -7.65
C GLU A 66 -16.15 3.96 -6.65
N GLU A 67 -15.99 4.71 -5.56
CA GLU A 67 -17.06 4.96 -4.59
C GLU A 67 -18.21 5.77 -5.23
N LEU A 68 -17.90 6.74 -6.08
CA LEU A 68 -18.88 7.48 -6.87
C LEU A 68 -19.62 6.57 -7.87
N LYS A 69 -18.93 5.64 -8.55
CA LYS A 69 -19.55 4.65 -9.44
C LYS A 69 -20.45 3.66 -8.70
N LYS A 70 -20.09 3.25 -7.48
CA LYS A 70 -20.95 2.39 -6.63
C LYS A 70 -22.21 3.13 -6.18
N LYS A 71 -22.08 4.40 -5.77
CA LYS A 71 -23.21 5.26 -5.42
C LYS A 71 -24.14 5.56 -6.61
N SER A 72 -23.61 5.71 -7.83
CA SER A 72 -24.44 5.92 -9.02
C SER A 72 -25.21 4.66 -9.43
N LYS A 73 -24.59 3.48 -9.36
CA LYS A 73 -25.27 2.20 -9.61
C LYS A 73 -26.39 1.92 -8.61
N GLN A 74 -26.23 2.30 -7.35
CA GLN A 74 -27.25 2.10 -6.33
C GLN A 74 -28.46 3.03 -6.51
N LYS A 75 -28.25 4.27 -6.99
CA LYS A 75 -29.34 5.17 -7.38
C LYS A 75 -30.14 4.60 -8.55
N ASN A 76 -29.48 4.05 -9.57
CA ASN A 76 -30.17 3.47 -10.72
C ASN A 76 -30.97 2.20 -10.41
N LEU A 77 -30.70 1.51 -9.31
CA LEU A 77 -31.45 0.32 -8.88
C LEU A 77 -32.69 0.66 -8.04
N CYS A 78 -32.77 1.87 -7.46
CA CYS A 78 -33.90 2.30 -6.63
C CYS A 78 -35.02 3.02 -7.42
N PHE A 79 -34.81 3.24 -8.73
CA PHE A 79 -35.76 3.92 -9.62
C PHE A 79 -36.33 3.01 -10.73
N ILE A 80 -36.16 1.68 -10.63
CA ILE A 80 -36.80 0.68 -11.50
C ILE A 80 -37.71 -0.20 -10.65
#